data_AF-A0A059FJB5-F1
#
_entry.id   AF-A0A059FJB5-F1
#
_cell.length_a   1.000
_cell.length_b   1.000
_cell.length_c   1.000
_cell.angle_alpha   90.00
_cell.angle_beta   90.00
_cell.angle_gamma   90.00
#
_symmetry.space_group_name_H-M   'P 1'
#
loop_
_entity.id
_entity.type
_entity.pdbx_description
1 polymer ?
#
loop_
_entity_poly.entity_id
_entity_poly.type
_entity_poly.pdbx_seq_one_letter_code
_entity_poly.pdbx_strand_id
1 'polypeptide(L)'
;MRAMSAVIVSLAVLAMSAVPALAQEGGNTDEMDSALAAGWKAAFTCSGLFTAGQTLAEIEDNELDGIYQDYQRAYDRLPPVRVDTAMKTVSVTYSPDMPPRIAAWRPGYGCTQLPIGAGEGAIAYLPHFTTWPIVPSEDRGSAIGANVKVSLRTEEAERLDLPVSSAFDERTYGNGTRTSAVVVVRDGQIVAERYARGIDHETPQRTWSAGKSIAATILGVARRNGHIDIDYPAVISAWNNGADPRRAITIRNLMHMASGLDSGESGSRTDRIYFGGGRVVDQAAGKVLEAVPGTRFKYANDDTLIAMRAFREALKDDDAFHRFPYEKLLTKIGAVHTTMEIDWNGDFIASSQVWSTARDLARVGQLYLQDGMWGNERLLPEGWAEFVRTPAPVQPATGPGYGAQFWLMNDAAGVPEGTFYMAGNRGQYVVIVPSMNAIIVRRGYDVNGGARFDINSFTRDVLLGLQAAEDERAAQLATAEAESEEAEAKLPYKERIKQRFGQ
;
A
#
# COMPACT_ATOMS: atom_id res chain seq x y z
N MET A 1 25.87 88.56 22.53
CA MET A 1 25.52 88.71 21.10
C MET A 1 26.30 87.68 20.30
N ARG A 2 25.60 87.01 19.37
CA ARG A 2 26.08 86.01 18.38
C ARG A 2 26.38 84.60 18.91
N ALA A 3 25.33 83.79 18.89
CA ALA A 3 25.40 82.35 18.65
C ALA A 3 25.61 82.07 17.16
N MET A 4 26.35 81.00 16.82
CA MET A 4 26.23 80.17 15.61
C MET A 4 27.33 79.09 15.68
N SER A 5 26.99 77.86 16.07
CA SER A 5 26.51 76.75 15.22
C SER A 5 27.66 75.90 14.69
N ALA A 6 28.06 74.90 15.46
CA ALA A 6 28.85 73.77 14.98
C ALA A 6 27.91 72.79 14.25
N VAL A 7 28.15 72.61 12.96
CA VAL A 7 27.46 71.60 12.14
C VAL A 7 28.07 70.23 12.48
N ILE A 8 27.33 69.40 13.20
CA ILE A 8 27.62 67.97 13.33
C ILE A 8 26.93 67.26 12.17
N VAL A 9 27.73 66.73 11.24
CA VAL A 9 27.28 65.83 10.19
C VAL A 9 26.97 64.47 10.85
N SER A 10 25.69 64.16 11.02
CA SER A 10 25.25 62.83 11.43
C SER A 10 25.39 61.87 10.26
N LEU A 11 26.44 61.05 10.25
CA LEU A 11 26.49 59.83 9.45
C LEU A 11 25.48 58.83 10.06
N ALA A 12 24.30 58.73 9.45
CA ALA A 12 23.39 57.61 9.69
C ALA A 12 23.97 56.36 9.02
N VAL A 13 24.73 55.58 9.79
CA VAL A 13 25.07 54.21 9.41
C VAL A 13 23.79 53.38 9.54
N LEU A 14 23.13 53.09 8.41
CA LEU A 14 22.18 52.00 8.34
C LEU A 14 22.96 50.71 8.59
N ALA A 15 22.96 50.25 9.84
CA ALA A 15 23.29 48.87 10.15
C ALA A 15 22.15 48.01 9.61
N MET A 16 22.26 47.56 8.36
CA MET A 16 21.54 46.39 7.91
C MET A 16 22.02 45.23 8.77
N SER A 17 21.26 44.87 9.79
CA SER A 17 21.40 43.60 10.47
C SER A 17 21.04 42.50 9.48
N ALA A 18 22.00 42.13 8.63
CA ALA A 18 21.97 40.87 7.93
C ALA A 18 22.10 39.79 9.01
N VAL A 19 20.95 39.27 9.46
CA VAL A 19 20.92 38.00 10.15
C VAL A 19 21.56 37.01 9.18
N PRO A 20 22.64 36.30 9.54
CA PRO A 20 23.12 35.23 8.69
C PRO A 20 21.96 34.23 8.63
N ALA A 21 21.31 34.16 7.47
CA ALA A 21 20.50 33.00 7.15
C ALA A 21 21.46 31.83 7.26
N LEU A 22 21.31 31.02 8.30
CA LEU A 22 21.79 29.65 8.27
C LEU A 22 20.97 29.01 7.14
N ALA A 23 21.48 29.12 5.91
CA ALA A 23 20.96 28.39 4.78
C ALA A 23 21.20 26.92 5.09
N GLN A 24 20.22 26.31 5.75
CA GLN A 24 20.19 24.89 5.97
C GLN A 24 19.93 24.25 4.61
N GLU A 25 20.89 23.49 4.09
CA GLU A 25 20.59 22.56 3.00
C GLU A 25 19.42 21.67 3.45
N GLY A 26 18.35 21.63 2.66
CA GLY A 26 17.31 20.62 2.83
C GLY A 26 15.92 21.06 3.30
N GLY A 27 15.62 22.36 3.41
CA GLY A 27 14.25 22.86 3.63
C GLY A 27 13.46 23.13 2.33
N ASN A 28 12.13 23.20 2.41
CA ASN A 28 11.30 23.76 1.34
C ASN A 28 11.17 25.28 1.51
N THR A 29 10.96 26.00 0.40
CA THR A 29 10.49 27.39 0.44
C THR A 29 8.97 27.43 0.54
N ASP A 30 8.40 28.58 0.94
CA ASP A 30 6.94 28.79 0.99
C ASP A 30 6.26 28.49 -0.37
N GLU A 31 6.93 28.83 -1.49
CA GLU A 31 6.44 28.52 -2.84
C GLU A 31 6.43 27.03 -3.12
N MET A 32 7.46 26.31 -2.66
CA MET A 32 7.53 24.85 -2.80
C MET A 32 6.47 24.17 -1.95
N ASP A 33 6.25 24.62 -0.71
CA ASP A 33 5.17 24.10 0.14
C ASP A 33 3.79 24.35 -0.47
N SER A 34 3.58 25.52 -1.08
CA SER A 34 2.35 25.84 -1.81
C SER A 34 2.15 24.95 -3.04
N ALA A 35 3.22 24.71 -3.81
CA ALA A 35 3.19 23.83 -4.97
C ALA A 35 2.92 22.36 -4.57
N LEU A 36 3.49 21.91 -3.47
CA LEU A 36 3.32 20.57 -2.92
C LEU A 36 1.93 20.37 -2.34
N ALA A 37 1.41 21.30 -1.55
CA ALA A 37 0.04 21.27 -1.05
C ALA A 37 -1.00 21.24 -2.19
N ALA A 38 -0.80 22.05 -3.23
CA ALA A 38 -1.66 22.03 -4.41
C ALA A 38 -1.53 20.74 -5.22
N GLY A 39 -0.33 20.17 -5.28
CA GLY A 39 -0.08 18.86 -5.87
C GLY A 39 -0.79 17.74 -5.14
N TRP A 40 -0.77 17.75 -3.79
CA TRP A 40 -1.53 16.80 -2.97
C TRP A 40 -3.01 16.89 -3.31
N LYS A 41 -3.58 18.11 -3.24
CA LYS A 41 -4.99 18.34 -3.53
C LYS A 41 -5.37 17.88 -4.94
N ALA A 42 -4.56 18.20 -5.95
CA ALA A 42 -4.82 17.78 -7.33
C ALA A 42 -4.73 16.24 -7.52
N ALA A 43 -3.62 15.63 -7.09
CA ALA A 43 -3.37 14.20 -7.30
C ALA A 43 -4.36 13.32 -6.52
N PHE A 44 -4.62 13.63 -5.26
CA PHE A 44 -5.49 12.83 -4.40
C PHE A 44 -6.95 12.96 -4.84
N THR A 45 -7.42 14.16 -5.20
CA THR A 45 -8.74 14.32 -5.80
C THR A 45 -8.86 13.60 -7.15
N CYS A 46 -7.88 13.71 -8.03
CA CYS A 46 -7.89 13.00 -9.32
C CYS A 46 -8.07 11.50 -9.10
N SER A 47 -7.26 10.94 -8.20
CA SER A 47 -7.24 9.50 -7.94
C SER A 47 -8.56 9.04 -7.31
N GLY A 48 -9.04 9.72 -6.26
CA GLY A 48 -10.31 9.40 -5.61
C GLY A 48 -11.50 9.48 -6.58
N LEU A 49 -11.52 10.50 -7.44
CA LEU A 49 -12.62 10.72 -8.38
C LEU A 49 -12.60 9.74 -9.55
N PHE A 50 -11.47 9.63 -10.26
CA PHE A 50 -11.40 8.91 -11.53
C PHE A 50 -10.92 7.47 -11.40
N THR A 51 -10.19 7.11 -10.34
CA THR A 51 -9.78 5.73 -10.05
C THR A 51 -10.76 5.04 -9.11
N ALA A 52 -11.22 5.72 -8.04
CA ALA A 52 -12.10 5.12 -7.05
C ALA A 52 -13.58 5.46 -7.17
N GLY A 53 -13.95 6.37 -8.08
CA GLY A 53 -15.36 6.74 -8.29
C GLY A 53 -15.99 7.47 -7.11
N GLN A 54 -15.19 8.01 -6.19
CA GLN A 54 -15.68 8.74 -5.02
C GLN A 54 -16.23 10.12 -5.42
N THR A 55 -17.21 10.59 -4.67
CA THR A 55 -17.69 11.97 -4.75
C THR A 55 -16.66 12.94 -4.17
N LEU A 56 -16.72 14.23 -4.56
CA LEU A 56 -15.82 15.25 -4.00
C LEU A 56 -15.96 15.40 -2.48
N ALA A 57 -17.15 15.18 -1.92
CA ALA A 57 -17.38 15.23 -0.48
C ALA A 57 -16.69 14.06 0.24
N GLU A 58 -16.83 12.84 -0.29
CA GLU A 58 -16.12 11.68 0.25
C GLU A 58 -14.60 11.84 0.14
N ILE A 59 -14.11 12.42 -0.96
CA ILE A 59 -12.67 12.70 -1.15
C ILE A 59 -12.16 13.70 -0.11
N GLU A 60 -12.93 14.76 0.17
CA GLU A 60 -12.56 15.74 1.21
C GLU A 60 -12.43 15.05 2.58
N ASP A 61 -13.42 14.25 2.95
CA ASP A 61 -13.47 13.57 4.25
C ASP A 61 -12.44 12.43 4.37
N ASN A 62 -12.12 11.76 3.26
CA ASN A 62 -11.35 10.53 3.27
C ASN A 62 -9.90 10.73 2.81
N GLU A 63 -9.65 11.37 1.68
CA GLU A 63 -8.32 11.46 1.06
C GLU A 63 -7.60 12.78 1.41
N LEU A 64 -8.33 13.89 1.50
CA LEU A 64 -7.76 15.22 1.73
C LEU A 64 -7.70 15.62 3.20
N ASP A 65 -8.39 14.89 4.08
CA ASP A 65 -8.28 15.06 5.53
C ASP A 65 -6.86 14.74 6.04
N GLY A 66 -6.36 15.62 6.92
CA GLY A 66 -5.10 15.42 7.63
C GLY A 66 -3.86 15.46 6.74
N ILE A 67 -3.75 16.42 5.81
CA ILE A 67 -2.46 16.74 5.19
C ILE A 67 -1.43 17.05 6.29
N TYR A 68 -0.16 16.77 6.02
CA TYR A 68 0.90 16.98 7.01
C TYR A 68 0.96 18.43 7.48
N GLN A 69 1.24 18.61 8.79
CA GLN A 69 1.17 19.90 9.48
C GLN A 69 2.05 20.99 8.84
N ASP A 70 3.19 20.61 8.26
CA ASP A 70 4.09 21.52 7.55
C ASP A 70 3.47 22.08 6.26
N TYR A 71 2.56 21.35 5.61
CA TYR A 71 1.82 21.82 4.43
C TYR A 71 0.47 22.47 4.77
N GLN A 72 -0.06 22.30 5.98
CA GLN A 72 -1.42 22.75 6.35
C GLN A 72 -1.65 24.24 6.06
N ARG A 73 -0.71 25.11 6.45
CA ARG A 73 -0.81 26.56 6.23
C ARG A 73 -0.91 26.92 4.74
N ALA A 74 -0.19 26.19 3.89
CA ALA A 74 -0.23 26.38 2.46
C ALA A 74 -1.54 25.83 1.87
N TYR A 75 -1.97 24.65 2.34
CA TYR A 75 -3.20 23.98 1.94
C TYR A 75 -4.45 24.83 2.20
N ASP A 76 -4.55 25.44 3.39
CA ASP A 76 -5.71 26.26 3.80
C ASP A 76 -5.93 27.49 2.91
N ARG A 77 -4.89 27.93 2.19
CA ARG A 77 -4.94 29.09 1.29
C ARG A 77 -5.31 28.70 -0.15
N LEU A 78 -5.35 27.41 -0.46
CA LEU A 78 -5.60 26.94 -1.81
C LEU A 78 -7.05 27.17 -2.22
N PRO A 79 -7.31 27.55 -3.48
CA PRO A 79 -8.67 27.57 -4.00
C PRO A 79 -9.27 26.16 -4.05
N PRO A 80 -10.59 26.06 -4.29
CA PRO A 80 -11.20 24.79 -4.68
C PRO A 80 -10.53 24.18 -5.91
N VAL A 81 -10.59 22.85 -6.00
CA VAL A 81 -10.12 22.11 -7.18
C VAL A 81 -10.91 22.50 -8.43
N ARG A 82 -10.26 22.50 -9.59
CA ARG A 82 -10.93 22.50 -10.89
C ARG A 82 -10.86 21.11 -11.48
N VAL A 83 -12.03 20.55 -11.80
CA VAL A 83 -12.16 19.22 -12.41
C VAL A 83 -12.60 19.39 -13.85
N ASP A 84 -11.86 18.80 -14.78
CA ASP A 84 -12.31 18.60 -16.16
C ASP A 84 -12.65 17.12 -16.33
N THR A 85 -13.95 16.82 -16.43
CA THR A 85 -14.44 15.44 -16.55
C THR A 85 -14.23 14.86 -17.96
N ALA A 86 -14.15 15.71 -18.99
CA ALA A 86 -13.94 15.27 -20.37
C ALA A 86 -12.48 14.87 -20.58
N MET A 87 -11.54 15.69 -20.11
CA MET A 87 -10.10 15.42 -20.17
C MET A 87 -9.62 14.50 -19.03
N LYS A 88 -10.48 14.26 -18.04
CA LYS A 88 -10.18 13.55 -16.79
C LYS A 88 -8.95 14.11 -16.08
N THR A 89 -8.97 15.41 -15.83
CA THR A 89 -7.90 16.13 -15.14
C THR A 89 -8.43 16.86 -13.91
N VAL A 90 -7.54 17.06 -12.94
CA VAL A 90 -7.77 17.93 -11.78
C VAL A 90 -6.64 18.92 -11.70
N SER A 91 -6.96 20.20 -11.49
CA SER A 91 -5.97 21.25 -11.33
C SER A 91 -6.23 22.15 -10.13
N VAL A 92 -5.14 22.64 -9.53
CA VAL A 92 -5.16 23.56 -8.39
C VAL A 92 -4.12 24.67 -8.59
N THR A 93 -4.59 25.91 -8.66
CA THR A 93 -3.72 27.09 -8.71
C THR A 93 -3.11 27.35 -7.33
N TYR A 94 -1.81 27.65 -7.28
CA TYR A 94 -1.08 27.92 -6.04
C TYR A 94 -0.21 29.19 -6.10
N SER A 95 0.02 29.71 -7.30
CA SER A 95 0.78 30.93 -7.55
C SER A 95 0.22 31.63 -8.78
N PRO A 96 0.20 32.98 -8.82
CA PRO A 96 -0.19 33.73 -10.01
C PRO A 96 0.83 33.62 -11.16
N ASP A 97 2.09 33.29 -10.85
CA ASP A 97 3.20 33.30 -11.81
C ASP A 97 3.54 31.92 -12.37
N MET A 98 2.86 30.87 -11.88
CA MET A 98 3.11 29.49 -12.26
C MET A 98 1.85 28.84 -12.84
N PRO A 99 1.98 27.93 -13.82
CA PRO A 99 0.89 27.04 -14.19
C PRO A 99 0.34 26.29 -12.96
N PRO A 100 -0.97 25.97 -12.92
CA PRO A 100 -1.54 25.21 -11.82
C PRO A 100 -0.87 23.84 -11.68
N ARG A 101 -0.96 23.23 -10.50
CA ARG A 101 -0.63 21.81 -10.34
C ARG A 101 -1.71 21.00 -11.01
N ILE A 102 -1.32 20.10 -11.91
CA ILE A 102 -2.25 19.30 -12.71
C ILE A 102 -1.97 17.82 -12.48
N ALA A 103 -3.02 17.07 -12.16
CA ALA A 103 -3.05 15.62 -12.21
C ALA A 103 -3.96 15.17 -13.36
N ALA A 104 -3.51 14.18 -14.12
CA ALA A 104 -4.28 13.65 -15.25
C ALA A 104 -4.47 12.15 -15.10
N TRP A 105 -5.71 11.69 -15.23
CA TRP A 105 -6.03 10.28 -15.19
C TRP A 105 -5.83 9.62 -16.55
N ARG A 106 -5.29 8.41 -16.55
CA ARG A 106 -5.18 7.55 -17.73
C ARG A 106 -5.68 6.15 -17.41
N PRO A 107 -6.46 5.52 -18.32
CA PRO A 107 -6.90 4.17 -18.06
C PRO A 107 -5.69 3.23 -17.90
N GLY A 108 -5.78 2.32 -16.93
CA GLY A 108 -4.70 1.40 -16.56
C GLY A 108 -3.52 2.02 -15.78
N TYR A 109 -3.40 3.35 -15.69
CA TYR A 109 -2.35 4.02 -14.90
C TYR A 109 -2.89 4.84 -13.73
N GLY A 110 -4.22 5.03 -13.62
CA GLY A 110 -4.77 5.92 -12.60
C GLY A 110 -4.33 7.36 -12.85
N CYS A 111 -4.08 8.13 -11.79
CA CYS A 111 -3.68 9.52 -11.91
C CYS A 111 -2.17 9.72 -11.83
N THR A 112 -1.66 10.55 -12.75
CA THR A 112 -0.26 10.98 -12.76
C THR A 112 -0.18 12.48 -12.52
N GLN A 113 0.64 12.87 -11.53
CA GLN A 113 0.93 14.27 -11.23
C GLN A 113 1.99 14.82 -12.21
N LEU A 114 1.67 15.89 -12.92
CA LEU A 114 2.62 16.56 -13.82
C LEU A 114 3.74 17.27 -13.03
N PRO A 115 4.94 17.43 -13.59
CA PRO A 115 6.02 18.15 -12.92
C PRO A 115 5.63 19.62 -12.64
N ILE A 116 6.23 20.23 -11.62
CA ILE A 116 6.00 21.64 -11.28
C ILE A 116 6.36 22.52 -12.47
N GLY A 117 5.47 23.45 -12.84
CA GLY A 117 5.64 24.33 -14.00
C GLY A 117 5.14 23.76 -15.33
N ALA A 118 4.69 22.51 -15.38
CA ALA A 118 4.06 21.96 -16.58
C ALA A 118 2.62 22.47 -16.75
N GLY A 119 2.29 22.95 -17.95
CA GLY A 119 0.91 23.25 -18.35
C GLY A 119 0.20 22.04 -18.97
N GLU A 120 -1.05 22.23 -19.39
CA GLU A 120 -1.90 21.16 -19.95
C GLU A 120 -1.29 20.44 -21.16
N GLY A 121 -0.47 21.12 -21.97
CA GLY A 121 0.20 20.48 -23.11
C GLY A 121 1.13 19.32 -22.73
N ALA A 122 1.61 19.28 -21.48
CA ALA A 122 2.46 18.19 -20.99
C ALA A 122 1.70 16.85 -20.85
N ILE A 123 0.37 16.91 -20.79
CA ILE A 123 -0.51 15.73 -20.72
C ILE A 123 -0.33 14.81 -21.94
N ALA A 124 0.03 15.37 -23.10
CA ALA A 124 0.27 14.61 -24.33
C ALA A 124 1.52 13.71 -24.27
N TYR A 125 2.42 13.94 -23.31
CA TYR A 125 3.66 13.19 -23.13
C TYR A 125 3.55 12.12 -22.04
N LEU A 126 2.40 12.02 -21.36
CA LEU A 126 2.20 10.98 -20.36
C LEU A 126 2.21 9.58 -21.01
N PRO A 127 2.75 8.57 -20.31
CA PRO A 127 2.72 7.20 -20.80
C PRO A 127 1.31 6.72 -21.11
N HIS A 128 1.19 5.94 -22.17
CA HIS A 128 -0.04 5.26 -22.57
C HIS A 128 0.29 3.82 -22.95
N PHE A 129 -0.65 2.91 -22.73
CA PHE A 129 -0.53 1.54 -23.22
C PHE A 129 -0.54 1.55 -24.74
N THR A 130 0.51 1.00 -25.37
CA THR A 130 0.50 0.79 -26.82
C THR A 130 -0.40 -0.41 -27.16
N THR A 131 -0.38 -1.42 -26.30
CA THR A 131 -1.30 -2.55 -26.29
C THR A 131 -2.00 -2.60 -24.94
N TRP A 132 -3.32 -2.76 -24.93
CA TRP A 132 -4.05 -2.90 -23.67
C TRP A 132 -3.85 -4.30 -23.07
N PRO A 133 -3.56 -4.42 -21.77
CA PRO A 133 -3.57 -5.72 -21.12
C PRO A 133 -4.97 -6.32 -21.19
N ILE A 134 -5.05 -7.63 -21.44
CA ILE A 134 -6.34 -8.33 -21.47
C ILE A 134 -6.82 -8.47 -20.03
N VAL A 135 -7.78 -7.63 -19.64
CA VAL A 135 -8.52 -7.77 -18.38
C VAL A 135 -9.79 -8.58 -18.69
N PRO A 136 -9.96 -9.78 -18.10
CA PRO A 136 -11.18 -10.56 -18.24
C PRO A 136 -12.38 -9.71 -17.82
N SER A 137 -13.45 -9.75 -18.62
CA SER A 137 -14.71 -9.05 -18.33
C SER A 137 -15.44 -9.61 -17.11
N GLU A 138 -15.04 -10.78 -16.63
CA GLU A 138 -15.64 -11.47 -15.50
C GLU A 138 -14.55 -11.90 -14.53
N ASP A 139 -14.78 -11.60 -13.25
CA ASP A 139 -14.05 -12.22 -12.15
C ASP A 139 -14.36 -13.73 -12.16
N ARG A 140 -13.44 -14.52 -12.69
CA ARG A 140 -13.56 -15.99 -12.77
C ARG A 140 -13.37 -16.68 -11.41
N GLY A 141 -13.38 -15.92 -10.32
CA GLY A 141 -13.87 -16.33 -9.02
C GLY A 141 -13.02 -17.39 -8.33
N SER A 142 -11.99 -16.94 -7.60
CA SER A 142 -11.73 -17.58 -6.29
C SER A 142 -12.93 -17.32 -5.37
N ALA A 143 -13.04 -18.03 -4.24
CA ALA A 143 -14.09 -17.76 -3.24
C ALA A 143 -13.93 -16.40 -2.51
N ILE A 144 -13.07 -15.52 -3.04
CA ILE A 144 -12.82 -14.12 -2.65
C ILE A 144 -13.33 -13.16 -3.76
N GLY A 145 -13.94 -13.70 -4.82
CA GLY A 145 -14.44 -12.99 -6.00
C GLY A 145 -15.43 -11.86 -5.69
N ALA A 146 -15.53 -10.83 -6.54
CA ALA A 146 -16.57 -9.78 -6.44
C ALA A 146 -17.98 -10.38 -6.58
N ASN A 147 -18.13 -11.34 -7.49
CA ASN A 147 -19.38 -12.07 -7.74
C ASN A 147 -19.74 -13.12 -6.67
N VAL A 148 -18.91 -13.30 -5.64
CA VAL A 148 -19.16 -14.30 -4.59
C VAL A 148 -20.21 -13.75 -3.62
N LYS A 149 -21.35 -14.44 -3.55
CA LYS A 149 -22.27 -14.29 -2.43
C LYS A 149 -21.63 -14.98 -1.23
N VAL A 150 -21.24 -14.19 -0.25
CA VAL A 150 -20.69 -14.70 1.01
C VAL A 150 -21.77 -15.53 1.70
N SER A 151 -21.59 -16.84 1.75
CA SER A 151 -22.43 -17.76 2.50
C SER A 151 -21.71 -18.07 3.80
N LEU A 152 -21.93 -17.24 4.81
CA LEU A 152 -21.32 -17.42 6.12
C LEU A 152 -21.88 -18.67 6.80
N ARG A 153 -21.00 -19.46 7.40
CA ARG A 153 -21.41 -20.45 8.39
C ARG A 153 -21.88 -19.71 9.64
N THR A 154 -22.95 -20.21 10.26
CA THR A 154 -23.59 -19.53 11.41
C THR A 154 -22.60 -19.32 12.54
N GLU A 155 -21.76 -20.33 12.84
CA GLU A 155 -20.79 -20.28 13.93
C GLU A 155 -19.74 -19.18 13.67
N GLU A 156 -19.23 -19.08 12.45
CA GLU A 156 -18.26 -18.04 12.08
C GLU A 156 -18.91 -16.65 12.11
N ALA A 157 -20.13 -16.51 11.58
CA ALA A 157 -20.86 -15.25 11.60
C ALA A 157 -21.08 -14.73 13.03
N GLU A 158 -21.53 -15.59 13.94
CA GLU A 158 -21.79 -15.23 15.33
C GLU A 158 -20.51 -14.89 16.10
N ARG A 159 -19.45 -15.67 15.91
CA ARG A 159 -18.18 -15.45 16.64
C ARG A 159 -17.37 -14.27 16.11
N LEU A 160 -17.52 -13.91 14.84
CA LEU A 160 -16.82 -12.79 14.22
C LEU A 160 -17.59 -11.47 14.31
N ASP A 161 -18.89 -11.46 14.62
CA ASP A 161 -19.69 -10.23 14.67
C ASP A 161 -19.10 -9.20 15.64
N LEU A 162 -18.72 -9.61 16.86
CA LEU A 162 -18.18 -8.71 17.86
C LEU A 162 -16.85 -8.06 17.43
N PRO A 163 -15.76 -8.80 17.11
CA PRO A 163 -14.50 -8.18 16.72
C PRO A 163 -14.65 -7.35 15.43
N VAL A 164 -15.42 -7.83 14.44
CA VAL A 164 -15.66 -7.09 13.19
C VAL A 164 -16.44 -5.80 13.47
N SER A 165 -17.48 -5.84 14.31
CA SER A 165 -18.24 -4.65 14.67
C SER A 165 -17.43 -3.65 15.48
N SER A 166 -16.61 -4.13 16.43
CA SER A 166 -15.70 -3.31 17.22
C SER A 166 -14.60 -2.65 16.38
N ALA A 167 -14.24 -3.19 15.22
CA ALA A 167 -13.33 -2.51 14.30
C ALA A 167 -13.91 -1.19 13.75
N PHE A 168 -15.24 -0.99 13.78
CA PHE A 168 -15.92 0.21 13.27
C PHE A 168 -16.41 1.15 14.37
N ASP A 169 -16.17 0.86 15.65
CA ASP A 169 -16.70 1.67 16.75
C ASP A 169 -15.82 2.89 17.12
N GLU A 170 -14.71 3.06 16.39
CA GLU A 170 -13.72 4.13 16.55
C GLU A 170 -13.12 4.21 17.96
N ARG A 171 -13.17 3.12 18.74
CA ARG A 171 -12.77 3.12 20.15
C ARG A 171 -11.99 1.87 20.55
N THR A 172 -12.52 0.67 20.31
CA THR A 172 -11.99 -0.60 20.83
C THR A 172 -10.56 -0.86 20.36
N TYR A 173 -10.29 -0.66 19.07
CA TYR A 173 -8.96 -0.89 18.47
C TYR A 173 -8.24 0.42 18.16
N GLY A 174 -8.46 1.47 18.95
CA GLY A 174 -7.79 2.76 18.80
C GLY A 174 -8.81 3.89 18.67
N ASN A 175 -8.78 4.80 19.65
CA ASN A 175 -9.73 5.91 19.75
C ASN A 175 -9.55 6.91 18.59
N GLY A 176 -10.61 7.12 17.80
CA GLY A 176 -10.60 8.00 16.62
C GLY A 176 -10.04 7.36 15.35
N THR A 177 -9.87 6.04 15.33
CA THR A 177 -9.52 5.30 14.10
C THR A 177 -10.74 5.15 13.20
N ARG A 178 -10.56 5.22 11.89
CA ARG A 178 -11.64 5.29 10.89
C ARG A 178 -11.58 4.09 9.97
N THR A 179 -12.23 2.99 10.35
CA THR A 179 -12.28 1.77 9.53
C THR A 179 -13.26 1.93 8.37
N SER A 180 -12.81 1.62 7.15
CA SER A 180 -13.61 1.69 5.93
C SER A 180 -14.02 0.31 5.41
N ALA A 181 -13.21 -0.72 5.65
CA ALA A 181 -13.51 -2.09 5.27
C ALA A 181 -12.81 -3.09 6.17
N VAL A 182 -13.48 -4.20 6.45
CA VAL A 182 -12.91 -5.41 7.06
C VAL A 182 -13.30 -6.59 6.19
N VAL A 183 -12.34 -7.45 5.87
CA VAL A 183 -12.58 -8.75 5.22
C VAL A 183 -11.75 -9.81 5.95
N VAL A 184 -12.39 -10.88 6.39
CA VAL A 184 -11.75 -12.05 6.99
C VAL A 184 -11.93 -13.23 6.04
N VAL A 185 -10.83 -13.87 5.68
CA VAL A 185 -10.80 -15.07 4.85
C VAL A 185 -10.27 -16.23 5.70
N ARG A 186 -10.89 -17.39 5.60
CA ARG A 186 -10.44 -18.66 6.18
C ARG A 186 -10.61 -19.74 5.13
N ASP A 187 -9.58 -20.56 4.94
CA ASP A 187 -9.60 -21.66 3.97
C ASP A 187 -9.97 -21.24 2.55
N GLY A 188 -9.48 -20.06 2.15
CA GLY A 188 -9.71 -19.49 0.83
C GLY A 188 -11.10 -18.88 0.61
N GLN A 189 -11.95 -18.83 1.64
CA GLN A 189 -13.33 -18.29 1.57
C GLN A 189 -13.50 -17.09 2.49
N ILE A 190 -14.28 -16.09 2.06
CA ILE A 190 -14.67 -14.97 2.94
C ILE A 190 -15.62 -15.50 4.02
N VAL A 191 -15.24 -15.30 5.29
CA VAL A 191 -16.00 -15.72 6.49
C VAL A 191 -16.47 -14.56 7.36
N ALA A 192 -16.04 -13.34 7.04
CA ALA A 192 -16.70 -12.11 7.48
C ALA A 192 -16.31 -10.97 6.56
N GLU A 193 -17.24 -10.04 6.32
CA GLU A 193 -16.89 -8.76 5.71
C GLU A 193 -17.86 -7.67 6.18
N ARG A 194 -17.34 -6.44 6.29
CA ARG A 194 -18.12 -5.26 6.61
C ARG A 194 -17.48 -4.05 5.96
N TYR A 195 -18.31 -3.13 5.50
CA TYR A 195 -17.88 -1.89 4.85
C TYR A 195 -18.54 -0.69 5.51
N ALA A 196 -17.83 0.44 5.54
CA ALA A 196 -18.38 1.72 5.94
C ALA A 196 -19.36 2.23 4.90
N ARG A 197 -20.17 3.23 5.26
CA ARG A 197 -21.09 3.88 4.33
C ARG A 197 -20.32 4.48 3.15
N GLY A 198 -20.82 4.27 1.93
CA GLY A 198 -20.22 4.77 0.69
C GLY A 198 -19.04 3.93 0.18
N ILE A 199 -18.69 2.84 0.88
CA ILE A 199 -17.67 1.88 0.47
C ILE A 199 -18.35 0.52 0.27
N ASP A 200 -17.97 -0.18 -0.79
CA ASP A 200 -18.34 -1.57 -1.03
C ASP A 200 -17.11 -2.41 -1.40
N HIS A 201 -17.37 -3.66 -1.81
CA HIS A 201 -16.34 -4.63 -2.14
C HIS A 201 -15.62 -4.35 -3.48
N GLU A 202 -16.18 -3.47 -4.32
CA GLU A 202 -15.59 -3.04 -5.60
C GLU A 202 -14.91 -1.68 -5.50
N THR A 203 -15.15 -0.92 -4.42
CA THR A 203 -14.56 0.40 -4.18
C THR A 203 -13.07 0.29 -3.88
N PRO A 204 -12.17 0.70 -4.80
CA PRO A 204 -10.75 0.67 -4.52
C PRO A 204 -10.37 1.84 -3.62
N GLN A 205 -9.36 1.63 -2.79
CA GLN A 205 -8.82 2.66 -1.89
C GLN A 205 -7.31 2.68 -2.02
N ARG A 206 -6.67 3.83 -1.76
CA ARG A 206 -5.22 3.95 -1.73
C ARG A 206 -4.61 3.01 -0.67
N THR A 207 -3.62 2.21 -1.05
CA THR A 207 -3.01 1.20 -0.17
C THR A 207 -1.97 1.76 0.78
N TRP A 208 -1.46 2.96 0.49
CA TRP A 208 -0.26 3.49 1.14
C TRP A 208 0.84 2.42 1.11
N SER A 209 1.67 2.33 2.15
CA SER A 209 2.80 1.39 2.18
C SER A 209 2.45 -0.10 2.05
N ALA A 210 1.19 -0.53 2.14
CA ALA A 210 0.84 -1.90 1.76
C ALA A 210 1.15 -2.19 0.28
N GLY A 211 1.27 -1.13 -0.55
CA GLY A 211 1.76 -1.22 -1.93
C GLY A 211 3.17 -1.82 -2.05
N LYS A 212 4.02 -1.69 -1.04
CA LYS A 212 5.36 -2.30 -1.02
C LYS A 212 5.31 -3.82 -1.12
N SER A 213 4.35 -4.42 -0.43
CA SER A 213 4.12 -5.85 -0.45
C SER A 213 3.55 -6.31 -1.80
N ILE A 214 2.76 -5.46 -2.47
CA ILE A 214 2.34 -5.67 -3.87
C ILE A 214 3.55 -5.61 -4.82
N ALA A 215 4.44 -4.62 -4.64
CA ALA A 215 5.68 -4.50 -5.41
C ALA A 215 6.58 -5.74 -5.24
N ALA A 216 6.74 -6.23 -4.01
CA ALA A 216 7.49 -7.46 -3.74
C ALA A 216 6.87 -8.69 -4.41
N THR A 217 5.54 -8.74 -4.49
CA THR A 217 4.84 -9.80 -5.21
C THR A 217 5.14 -9.73 -6.70
N ILE A 218 5.11 -8.54 -7.30
CA ILE A 218 5.47 -8.32 -8.71
C ILE A 218 6.93 -8.67 -8.99
N LEU A 219 7.86 -8.28 -8.11
CA LEU A 219 9.27 -8.66 -8.20
C LEU A 219 9.48 -10.17 -8.08
N GLY A 220 8.70 -10.86 -7.24
CA GLY A 220 8.66 -12.31 -7.18
C GLY A 220 8.25 -12.93 -8.51
N VAL A 221 7.17 -12.43 -9.13
CA VAL A 221 6.75 -12.85 -10.47
C VAL A 221 7.82 -12.55 -11.53
N ALA A 222 8.48 -11.38 -11.47
CA ALA A 222 9.58 -11.02 -12.36
C ALA A 222 10.78 -11.98 -12.23
N ARG A 223 11.16 -12.33 -10.99
CA ARG A 223 12.18 -13.37 -10.71
C ARG A 223 11.75 -14.71 -11.28
N ARG A 224 10.51 -15.14 -11.04
CA ARG A 224 9.97 -16.42 -11.53
C ARG A 224 10.01 -16.53 -13.06
N ASN A 225 9.79 -15.41 -13.75
CA ASN A 225 9.83 -15.30 -15.21
C ASN A 225 11.24 -15.06 -15.77
N GLY A 226 12.28 -15.01 -14.91
CA GLY A 226 13.67 -14.89 -15.32
C GLY A 226 14.10 -13.48 -15.75
N HIS A 227 13.33 -12.45 -15.40
CA HIS A 227 13.65 -11.06 -15.75
C HIS A 227 14.64 -10.40 -14.80
N ILE A 228 14.69 -10.85 -13.54
CA ILE A 228 15.59 -10.35 -12.52
C ILE A 228 16.13 -11.50 -11.66
N ASP A 229 17.30 -11.29 -11.07
CA ASP A 229 17.78 -12.07 -9.94
C ASP A 229 18.03 -11.12 -8.78
N ILE A 230 17.42 -11.40 -7.62
CA ILE A 230 17.50 -10.47 -6.48
C ILE A 230 18.85 -10.52 -5.76
N ASP A 231 19.63 -11.56 -6.01
CA ASP A 231 20.95 -11.76 -5.41
C ASP A 231 22.06 -11.04 -6.20
N TYR A 232 21.75 -10.55 -7.40
CA TYR A 232 22.64 -9.72 -8.20
C TYR A 232 22.40 -8.21 -7.97
N PRO A 233 23.41 -7.37 -8.27
CA PRO A 233 23.23 -5.92 -8.27
C PRO A 233 21.99 -5.46 -9.03
N ALA A 234 21.27 -4.51 -8.44
CA ALA A 234 20.13 -3.87 -9.08
C ALA A 234 20.59 -3.13 -10.35
N VAL A 235 19.93 -3.42 -11.47
CA VAL A 235 20.23 -2.79 -12.76
C VAL A 235 19.73 -1.35 -12.73
N ILE A 236 20.60 -0.42 -12.38
CA ILE A 236 20.34 1.02 -12.45
C ILE A 236 21.47 1.66 -13.24
N SER A 237 21.16 2.11 -14.45
CA SER A 237 22.09 2.73 -15.40
C SER A 237 22.93 3.84 -14.77
N ALA A 238 22.31 4.69 -13.95
CA ALA A 238 23.00 5.78 -13.24
C ALA A 238 24.02 5.30 -12.20
N TRP A 239 23.92 4.06 -11.71
CA TRP A 239 24.82 3.50 -10.70
C TRP A 239 26.01 2.75 -11.30
N ASN A 240 26.00 2.48 -12.61
CA ASN A 240 27.03 1.66 -13.26
C ASN A 240 28.31 2.43 -13.65
N ASN A 241 28.48 3.65 -13.17
CA ASN A 241 29.76 4.35 -13.29
C ASN A 241 30.81 3.68 -12.38
N GLY A 242 32.02 3.46 -12.87
CA GLY A 242 33.05 2.65 -12.20
C GLY A 242 33.42 3.10 -10.78
N ALA A 243 33.21 4.38 -10.46
CA ALA A 243 33.46 4.96 -9.14
C ALA A 243 32.23 4.97 -8.21
N ASP A 244 31.03 4.63 -8.70
CA ASP A 244 29.80 4.68 -7.92
C ASP A 244 29.63 3.41 -7.08
N PRO A 245 29.70 3.50 -5.74
CA PRO A 245 29.57 2.34 -4.86
C PRO A 245 28.16 1.75 -4.82
N ARG A 246 27.13 2.50 -5.26
CA ARG A 246 25.74 2.03 -5.29
C ARG A 246 25.53 0.84 -6.21
N ARG A 247 26.43 0.60 -7.17
CA ARG A 247 26.46 -0.61 -8.01
C ARG A 247 26.57 -1.93 -7.24
N ALA A 248 26.86 -1.89 -5.94
CA ALA A 248 26.88 -3.08 -5.08
C ALA A 248 25.52 -3.38 -4.44
N ILE A 249 24.55 -2.48 -4.52
CA ILE A 249 23.20 -2.67 -3.97
C ILE A 249 22.48 -3.73 -4.81
N THR A 250 22.03 -4.81 -4.18
CA THR A 250 21.20 -5.84 -4.81
C THR A 250 19.71 -5.54 -4.64
N ILE A 251 18.85 -6.17 -5.45
CA ILE A 251 17.39 -6.08 -5.22
C ILE A 251 17.02 -6.68 -3.86
N ARG A 252 17.73 -7.71 -3.38
CA ARG A 252 17.53 -8.23 -2.02
C ARG A 252 17.78 -7.18 -0.95
N ASN A 253 18.84 -6.37 -1.08
CA ASN A 253 19.10 -5.27 -0.14
C ASN A 253 17.94 -4.28 -0.11
N LEU A 254 17.43 -3.90 -1.29
CA LEU A 254 16.26 -3.02 -1.41
C LEU A 254 15.00 -3.66 -0.79
N MET A 255 14.77 -4.94 -1.04
CA MET A 255 13.63 -5.66 -0.47
C MET A 255 13.69 -5.78 1.07
N HIS A 256 14.88 -5.79 1.65
CA HIS A 256 15.10 -5.82 3.10
C HIS A 256 15.15 -4.43 3.76
N MET A 257 14.90 -3.34 3.03
CA MET A 257 15.06 -1.98 3.55
C MET A 257 16.49 -1.72 4.04
N ALA A 258 17.47 -2.23 3.30
CA ALA A 258 18.88 -2.27 3.68
C ALA A 258 19.80 -1.79 2.55
N SER A 259 19.33 -0.87 1.70
CA SER A 259 20.14 -0.32 0.61
C SER A 259 21.39 0.42 1.07
N GLY A 260 21.36 1.01 2.27
CA GLY A 260 22.40 1.93 2.76
C GLY A 260 22.30 3.35 2.21
N LEU A 261 21.25 3.66 1.43
CA LEU A 261 21.01 4.98 0.86
C LEU A 261 20.57 5.99 1.94
N ASP A 262 20.90 7.26 1.71
CA ASP A 262 20.42 8.39 2.51
C ASP A 262 19.00 8.77 2.09
N SER A 263 18.04 8.01 2.61
CA SER A 263 16.62 8.26 2.45
C SER A 263 16.05 9.16 3.55
N GLY A 264 16.88 9.95 4.26
CA GLY A 264 16.46 10.72 5.43
C GLY A 264 16.20 9.85 6.67
N GLU A 265 15.37 10.33 7.60
CA GLU A 265 14.94 9.56 8.77
C GLU A 265 14.13 8.31 8.37
N SER A 266 14.12 7.28 9.23
CA SER A 266 13.34 6.06 8.97
C SER A 266 11.84 6.39 8.83
N GLY A 267 11.23 5.98 7.72
CA GLY A 267 9.84 6.33 7.37
C GLY A 267 9.67 7.70 6.74
N SER A 268 10.76 8.35 6.31
CA SER A 268 10.70 9.65 5.63
C SER A 268 9.77 9.61 4.42
N ARG A 269 9.08 10.73 4.22
CA ARG A 269 8.16 10.92 3.11
C ARG A 269 8.91 11.17 1.81
N THR A 270 8.27 10.82 0.69
CA THR A 270 8.76 11.06 -0.67
C THR A 270 7.81 12.00 -1.42
N ASP A 271 7.43 13.10 -0.77
CA ASP A 271 6.43 14.08 -1.20
C ASP A 271 6.66 14.59 -2.62
N ARG A 272 7.93 14.88 -2.94
CA ARG A 272 8.35 15.35 -4.27
C ARG A 272 8.00 14.36 -5.38
N ILE A 273 8.04 13.05 -5.11
CA ILE A 273 7.61 12.03 -6.06
C ILE A 273 6.09 11.91 -6.06
N TYR A 274 5.48 11.74 -4.88
CA TYR A 274 4.06 11.36 -4.76
C TYR A 274 3.11 12.45 -5.24
N PHE A 275 3.39 13.70 -4.93
CA PHE A 275 2.53 14.82 -5.27
C PHE A 275 3.29 16.07 -5.76
N GLY A 276 4.63 16.04 -5.76
CA GLY A 276 5.46 17.04 -6.45
C GLY A 276 5.65 16.78 -7.95
N GLY A 277 5.29 15.60 -8.48
CA GLY A 277 5.55 15.25 -9.87
C GLY A 277 7.04 15.13 -10.19
N GLY A 278 7.86 14.75 -9.20
CA GLY A 278 9.27 14.39 -9.37
C GLY A 278 9.41 12.95 -9.84
N ARG A 279 10.43 12.67 -10.66
CA ARG A 279 10.68 11.31 -11.15
C ARG A 279 11.34 10.43 -10.10
N VAL A 280 11.00 9.15 -10.11
CA VAL A 280 11.65 8.13 -9.28
C VAL A 280 13.16 8.10 -9.54
N VAL A 281 13.58 8.15 -10.81
CA VAL A 281 15.00 8.12 -11.18
C VAL A 281 15.79 9.35 -10.69
N ASP A 282 15.16 10.51 -10.61
CA ASP A 282 15.85 11.73 -10.17
C ASP A 282 15.93 11.83 -8.66
N GLN A 283 14.87 11.37 -7.97
CA GLN A 283 14.70 11.61 -6.54
C GLN A 283 15.18 10.41 -5.70
N ALA A 284 14.75 9.19 -6.04
CA ALA A 284 15.10 7.99 -5.27
C ALA A 284 16.45 7.41 -5.72
N ALA A 285 16.66 7.21 -7.03
CA ALA A 285 17.94 6.68 -7.52
C ALA A 285 19.10 7.68 -7.41
N GLY A 286 18.80 8.97 -7.15
CA GLY A 286 19.78 10.02 -6.91
C GLY A 286 20.38 10.03 -5.51
N LYS A 287 19.83 9.28 -4.55
CA LYS A 287 20.34 9.25 -3.17
C LYS A 287 21.76 8.70 -3.09
N VAL A 288 22.58 9.28 -2.20
CA VAL A 288 23.95 8.83 -1.91
C VAL A 288 23.94 7.69 -0.89
N LEU A 289 25.05 6.97 -0.75
CA LEU A 289 25.22 6.02 0.35
C LEU A 289 25.61 6.75 1.63
N GLU A 290 25.02 6.35 2.74
CA GLU A 290 25.40 6.70 4.11
C GLU A 290 25.77 5.46 4.96
N ALA A 291 25.54 4.25 4.44
CA ALA A 291 26.00 2.99 5.03
C ALA A 291 26.34 1.96 3.94
N VAL A 292 27.04 0.90 4.34
CA VAL A 292 27.32 -0.24 3.45
C VAL A 292 26.01 -0.98 3.15
N PRO A 293 25.73 -1.35 1.89
CA PRO A 293 24.53 -2.11 1.55
C PRO A 293 24.43 -3.41 2.37
N GLY A 294 23.26 -3.68 2.93
CA GLY A 294 22.96 -4.86 3.73
C GLY A 294 23.33 -4.76 5.22
N THR A 295 24.01 -3.70 5.68
CA THR A 295 24.49 -3.62 7.08
C THR A 295 23.62 -2.79 8.01
N ARG A 296 22.56 -2.14 7.51
CA ARG A 296 21.68 -1.30 8.31
C ARG A 296 20.26 -1.36 7.78
N PHE A 297 19.31 -1.56 8.67
CA PHE A 297 17.88 -1.39 8.38
C PHE A 297 17.50 0.09 8.41
N LYS A 298 16.83 0.58 7.37
CA LYS A 298 16.16 1.89 7.33
C LYS A 298 14.91 1.78 6.46
N TYR A 299 13.73 1.85 7.08
CA TYR A 299 12.47 1.75 6.36
C TYR A 299 12.28 2.95 5.43
N ALA A 300 12.25 2.73 4.11
CA ALA A 300 12.25 3.80 3.11
C ALA A 300 11.29 3.50 1.94
N ASN A 301 10.71 4.54 1.34
CA ASN A 301 9.97 4.38 0.08
C ASN A 301 10.92 4.16 -1.09
N ASP A 302 12.08 4.81 -1.06
CA ASP A 302 13.11 4.80 -2.09
C ASP A 302 13.52 3.37 -2.46
N ASP A 303 13.74 2.50 -1.47
CA ASP A 303 14.15 1.12 -1.70
C ASP A 303 13.14 0.34 -2.58
N THR A 304 11.84 0.45 -2.29
CA THR A 304 10.79 -0.17 -3.11
C THR A 304 10.72 0.43 -4.51
N LEU A 305 10.80 1.77 -4.62
CA LEU A 305 10.72 2.49 -5.89
C LEU A 305 11.89 2.11 -6.81
N ILE A 306 13.09 2.03 -6.24
CA ILE A 306 14.31 1.63 -6.95
C ILE A 306 14.25 0.15 -7.34
N ALA A 307 13.71 -0.74 -6.49
CA ALA A 307 13.59 -2.15 -6.85
C ALA A 307 12.69 -2.35 -8.08
N MET A 308 11.55 -1.65 -8.15
CA MET A 308 10.68 -1.66 -9.33
C MET A 308 11.34 -1.01 -10.55
N ARG A 309 12.10 0.07 -10.35
CA ARG A 309 12.90 0.70 -11.41
C ARG A 309 13.97 -0.23 -11.96
N ALA A 310 14.66 -0.99 -11.10
CA ALA A 310 15.66 -1.96 -11.51
C ALA A 310 15.03 -3.07 -12.37
N PHE A 311 13.81 -3.49 -12.04
CA PHE A 311 13.05 -4.40 -12.89
C PHE A 311 12.72 -3.77 -14.26
N ARG A 312 12.25 -2.52 -14.31
CA ARG A 312 12.01 -1.79 -15.57
C ARG A 312 13.25 -1.77 -16.47
N GLU A 313 14.40 -1.39 -15.90
CA GLU A 313 15.65 -1.31 -16.65
C GLU A 313 16.20 -2.67 -17.08
N ALA A 314 15.98 -3.72 -16.28
CA ALA A 314 16.33 -5.09 -16.66
C ALA A 314 15.49 -5.59 -17.84
N LEU A 315 14.20 -5.21 -17.90
CA LEU A 315 13.28 -5.64 -18.95
C LEU A 315 13.55 -4.95 -20.29
N LYS A 316 14.04 -3.69 -20.27
CA LYS A 316 14.36 -2.88 -21.46
C LYS A 316 13.20 -2.72 -22.45
N ASP A 317 11.98 -2.82 -21.93
CA ASP A 317 10.73 -2.70 -22.68
C ASP A 317 9.68 -2.10 -21.74
N ASP A 318 9.39 -0.82 -21.94
CA ASP A 318 8.45 -0.07 -21.09
C ASP A 318 7.02 -0.57 -21.23
N ASP A 319 6.59 -0.92 -22.45
CA ASP A 319 5.23 -1.42 -22.68
C ASP A 319 5.03 -2.79 -22.00
N ALA A 320 6.02 -3.68 -22.11
CA ALA A 320 6.01 -4.93 -21.37
C ALA A 320 6.05 -4.70 -19.85
N PHE A 321 6.85 -3.74 -19.37
CA PHE A 321 6.94 -3.42 -17.93
C PHE A 321 5.61 -2.94 -17.37
N HIS A 322 4.92 -2.06 -18.10
CA HIS A 322 3.64 -1.51 -17.68
C HIS A 322 2.51 -2.55 -17.70
N ARG A 323 2.51 -3.47 -18.67
CA ARG A 323 1.53 -4.56 -18.73
C ARG A 323 1.82 -5.68 -17.73
N PHE A 324 3.07 -5.82 -17.29
CA PHE A 324 3.52 -6.96 -16.49
C PHE A 324 2.70 -7.21 -15.22
N PRO A 325 2.43 -6.21 -14.34
CA PRO A 325 1.63 -6.45 -13.13
C PRO A 325 0.24 -6.99 -13.45
N TYR A 326 -0.38 -6.49 -14.51
CA TYR A 326 -1.73 -6.87 -14.92
C TYR A 326 -1.75 -8.28 -15.51
N GLU A 327 -0.93 -8.55 -16.53
CA GLU A 327 -0.94 -9.82 -17.27
C GLU A 327 -0.36 -11.00 -16.50
N LYS A 328 0.65 -10.76 -15.67
CA LYS A 328 1.41 -11.82 -15.00
C LYS A 328 1.00 -12.07 -13.56
N LEU A 329 0.23 -11.15 -12.95
CA LEU A 329 -0.18 -11.27 -11.54
C LEU A 329 -1.65 -10.92 -11.32
N LEU A 330 -2.02 -9.64 -11.41
CA LEU A 330 -3.29 -9.12 -10.89
C LEU A 330 -4.49 -9.80 -11.53
N THR A 331 -4.53 -9.87 -12.86
CA THR A 331 -5.58 -10.58 -13.59
C THR A 331 -5.61 -12.06 -13.26
N LYS A 332 -4.46 -12.70 -13.07
CA LYS A 332 -4.38 -14.15 -12.80
C LYS A 332 -4.97 -14.53 -11.46
N ILE A 333 -4.75 -13.69 -10.45
CA ILE A 333 -5.33 -13.90 -9.12
C ILE A 333 -6.75 -13.34 -9.00
N GLY A 334 -7.25 -12.61 -10.00
CA GLY A 334 -8.58 -11.96 -9.97
C GLY A 334 -8.61 -10.62 -9.24
N ALA A 335 -7.46 -9.98 -9.01
CA ALA A 335 -7.35 -8.64 -8.42
C ALA A 335 -7.56 -7.54 -9.47
N VAL A 336 -8.74 -7.53 -10.11
CA VAL A 336 -9.06 -6.70 -11.28
C VAL A 336 -9.42 -5.25 -10.94
N HIS A 337 -9.62 -4.93 -9.66
CA HIS A 337 -9.86 -3.58 -9.15
C HIS A 337 -8.60 -2.99 -8.52
N THR A 338 -7.43 -3.44 -8.97
CA THR A 338 -6.12 -2.96 -8.53
C THR A 338 -5.48 -2.13 -9.63
N THR A 339 -5.13 -0.87 -9.35
CA THR A 339 -4.45 0.05 -10.29
C THR A 339 -3.15 0.56 -9.67
N MET A 340 -2.06 0.50 -10.43
CA MET A 340 -0.76 1.02 -10.01
C MET A 340 -0.46 2.35 -10.70
N GLU A 341 -0.32 3.42 -9.91
CA GLU A 341 -0.03 4.74 -10.44
C GLU A 341 1.46 4.91 -10.74
N ILE A 342 1.76 5.74 -11.73
CA ILE A 342 3.10 6.01 -12.25
C ILE A 342 3.46 7.48 -12.09
N ASP A 343 4.76 7.77 -12.02
CA ASP A 343 5.25 9.11 -12.27
C ASP A 343 5.11 9.47 -13.77
N TRP A 344 5.33 10.74 -14.12
CA TRP A 344 5.19 11.20 -15.50
C TRP A 344 6.22 10.61 -16.48
N ASN A 345 7.23 9.90 -15.97
CA ASN A 345 8.24 9.18 -16.74
C ASN A 345 7.94 7.67 -16.83
N GLY A 346 6.84 7.19 -16.26
CA GLY A 346 6.40 5.80 -16.33
C GLY A 346 6.98 4.87 -15.25
N ASP A 347 7.64 5.39 -14.22
CA ASP A 347 8.03 4.53 -13.09
C ASP A 347 6.85 4.35 -12.14
N PHE A 348 6.54 3.09 -11.77
CA PHE A 348 5.49 2.82 -10.78
C PHE A 348 5.84 3.42 -9.42
N ILE A 349 4.91 4.17 -8.83
CA ILE A 349 5.01 4.69 -7.48
C ILE A 349 4.48 3.63 -6.48
N ALA A 350 4.94 2.39 -6.66
CA ALA A 350 4.40 1.19 -6.01
C ALA A 350 4.66 1.16 -4.49
N SER A 351 5.50 2.04 -3.96
CA SER A 351 5.71 2.20 -2.52
C SER A 351 4.50 2.78 -1.78
N SER A 352 3.54 3.40 -2.49
CA SER A 352 2.27 3.85 -1.89
C SER A 352 1.06 4.08 -2.81
N GLN A 353 1.28 4.45 -4.08
CA GLN A 353 0.23 4.91 -5.00
C GLN A 353 -0.33 3.72 -5.78
N VAL A 354 -0.76 2.70 -5.03
CA VAL A 354 -1.55 1.59 -5.56
C VAL A 354 -2.95 1.75 -5.01
N TRP A 355 -3.94 1.58 -5.87
CA TRP A 355 -5.36 1.54 -5.51
C TRP A 355 -5.80 0.09 -5.58
N SER A 356 -6.51 -0.39 -4.56
CA SER A 356 -6.98 -1.77 -4.49
C SER A 356 -8.19 -1.85 -3.59
N THR A 357 -9.09 -2.81 -3.84
CA THR A 357 -10.20 -3.15 -2.92
C THR A 357 -9.68 -4.00 -1.75
N ALA A 358 -10.50 -4.16 -0.72
CA ALA A 358 -10.20 -5.07 0.39
C ALA A 358 -10.12 -6.54 -0.08
N ARG A 359 -11.03 -6.97 -0.98
CA ARG A 359 -11.01 -8.34 -1.52
C ARG A 359 -9.81 -8.60 -2.43
N ASP A 360 -9.36 -7.63 -3.21
CA ASP A 360 -8.17 -7.78 -4.05
C ASP A 360 -6.90 -7.95 -3.22
N LEU A 361 -6.78 -7.18 -2.14
CA LEU A 361 -5.71 -7.36 -1.15
C LEU A 361 -5.77 -8.73 -0.47
N ALA A 362 -6.97 -9.23 -0.15
CA ALA A 362 -7.14 -10.57 0.40
C ALA A 362 -6.65 -11.64 -0.60
N ARG A 363 -6.86 -11.48 -1.91
CA ARG A 363 -6.32 -12.40 -2.93
C ARG A 363 -4.78 -12.38 -2.97
N VAL A 364 -4.16 -11.21 -2.81
CA VAL A 364 -2.69 -11.14 -2.66
C VAL A 364 -2.25 -11.91 -1.41
N GLY A 365 -2.94 -11.74 -0.27
CA GLY A 365 -2.67 -12.54 0.94
C GLY A 365 -2.84 -14.05 0.73
N GLN A 366 -3.88 -14.46 0.01
CA GLN A 366 -4.16 -15.86 -0.31
C GLN A 366 -3.08 -16.48 -1.20
N LEU A 367 -2.51 -15.71 -2.12
CA LEU A 367 -1.36 -16.16 -2.92
C LEU A 367 -0.18 -16.55 -2.02
N TYR A 368 0.06 -15.83 -0.93
CA TYR A 368 1.13 -16.15 0.03
C TYR A 368 0.80 -17.36 0.91
N LEU A 369 -0.46 -17.54 1.33
CA LEU A 369 -0.88 -18.77 2.04
C LEU A 369 -0.67 -20.03 1.19
N GLN A 370 -0.71 -19.88 -0.14
CA GLN A 370 -0.54 -20.95 -1.11
C GLN A 370 0.90 -21.07 -1.65
N ASP A 371 1.88 -20.45 -0.99
CA ASP A 371 3.29 -20.37 -1.43
C ASP A 371 3.42 -19.99 -2.93
N GLY A 372 2.63 -19.02 -3.38
CA GLY A 372 2.68 -18.53 -4.77
C GLY A 372 1.96 -19.38 -5.79
N MET A 373 1.25 -20.45 -5.39
CA MET A 373 0.36 -21.19 -6.26
C MET A 373 -1.00 -20.48 -6.38
N TRP A 374 -1.58 -20.48 -7.57
CA TRP A 374 -2.96 -20.06 -7.81
C TRP A 374 -3.64 -21.06 -8.72
N GLY A 375 -4.58 -21.84 -8.18
CA GLY A 375 -5.06 -23.05 -8.84
C GLY A 375 -3.88 -23.99 -9.14
N ASN A 376 -3.69 -24.33 -10.41
CA ASN A 376 -2.58 -25.18 -10.86
C ASN A 376 -1.35 -24.40 -11.37
N GLU A 377 -1.36 -23.07 -11.30
CA GLU A 377 -0.28 -22.24 -11.80
C GLU A 377 0.62 -21.72 -10.66
N ARG A 378 1.94 -21.84 -10.82
CA ARG A 378 2.92 -21.22 -9.91
C ARG A 378 3.28 -19.81 -10.39
N LEU A 379 2.85 -18.79 -9.66
CA LEU A 379 3.10 -17.39 -9.98
C LEU A 379 4.36 -16.84 -9.29
N LEU A 380 4.64 -17.27 -8.05
CA LEU A 380 5.84 -16.87 -7.32
C LEU A 380 6.86 -18.03 -7.27
N PRO A 381 8.16 -17.73 -7.10
CA PRO A 381 9.16 -18.76 -6.83
C PRO A 381 8.74 -19.61 -5.62
N GLU A 382 9.09 -20.89 -5.63
CA GLU A 382 8.93 -21.75 -4.45
C GLU A 382 9.70 -21.15 -3.26
N GLY A 383 9.08 -21.12 -2.09
CA GLY A 383 9.65 -20.52 -0.89
C GLY A 383 9.67 -18.98 -0.91
N TRP A 384 9.01 -18.32 -1.85
CA TRP A 384 8.90 -16.86 -1.83
C TRP A 384 8.09 -16.37 -0.62
N ALA A 385 7.06 -17.13 -0.22
CA ALA A 385 6.32 -16.82 1.01
C ALA A 385 7.22 -16.94 2.25
N GLU A 386 8.07 -17.97 2.29
CA GLU A 386 9.09 -18.13 3.34
C GLU A 386 10.04 -16.94 3.38
N PHE A 387 10.55 -16.56 2.21
CA PHE A 387 11.50 -15.46 2.08
C PHE A 387 10.94 -14.15 2.64
N VAL A 388 9.69 -13.78 2.30
CA VAL A 388 9.12 -12.51 2.76
C VAL A 388 8.77 -12.51 4.24
N ARG A 389 8.48 -13.68 4.85
CA ARG A 389 8.15 -13.79 6.28
C ARG A 389 9.36 -14.12 7.16
N THR A 390 10.51 -14.42 6.58
CA THR A 390 11.76 -14.63 7.32
C THR A 390 12.33 -13.27 7.74
N PRO A 391 12.75 -13.10 9.01
CA PRO A 391 13.46 -11.88 9.42
C PRO A 391 14.64 -11.56 8.51
N ALA A 392 14.66 -10.36 7.95
CA ALA A 392 15.80 -9.85 7.22
C ALA A 392 17.08 -9.85 8.09
N PRO A 393 18.29 -9.96 7.51
CA PRO A 393 19.55 -10.01 8.27
C PRO A 393 19.77 -8.81 9.20
N VAL A 394 19.21 -7.65 8.84
CA VAL A 394 19.19 -6.44 9.66
C VAL A 394 17.74 -6.08 9.96
N GLN A 395 17.46 -5.76 11.22
CA GLN A 395 16.11 -5.55 11.73
C GLN A 395 15.91 -4.11 12.21
N PRO A 396 14.66 -3.64 12.30
CA PRO A 396 14.32 -2.44 13.07
C PRO A 396 14.89 -2.53 14.49
N ALA A 397 15.37 -1.40 15.02
CA ALA A 397 15.89 -1.36 16.40
C ALA A 397 14.76 -1.52 17.45
N THR A 398 13.54 -1.13 17.09
CA THR A 398 12.34 -1.19 17.94
C THR A 398 11.11 -1.51 17.09
N GLY A 399 10.08 -2.06 17.73
CA GLY A 399 8.81 -2.41 17.09
C GLY A 399 8.85 -3.77 16.38
N PRO A 400 7.87 -4.03 15.48
CA PRO A 400 7.73 -5.31 14.81
C PRO A 400 8.91 -5.62 13.91
N GLY A 401 9.23 -6.92 13.77
CA GLY A 401 10.26 -7.38 12.85
C GLY A 401 9.92 -7.07 11.39
N TYR A 402 10.91 -7.19 10.51
CA TYR A 402 10.76 -6.95 9.08
C TYR A 402 11.36 -8.09 8.27
N GLY A 403 10.63 -8.54 7.25
CA GLY A 403 11.13 -9.50 6.27
C GLY A 403 11.52 -8.82 4.96
N ALA A 404 10.96 -9.28 3.84
CA ALA A 404 11.23 -8.71 2.52
C ALA A 404 10.01 -7.96 1.99
N GLN A 405 9.86 -6.69 2.37
CA GLN A 405 8.69 -5.82 2.10
C GLN A 405 7.40 -6.16 2.88
N PHE A 406 7.53 -6.98 3.92
CA PHE A 406 6.46 -7.36 4.85
C PHE A 406 6.92 -7.14 6.29
N TRP A 407 5.99 -6.75 7.15
CA TRP A 407 6.20 -6.71 8.59
C TRP A 407 5.93 -8.09 9.20
N LEU A 408 6.61 -8.38 10.30
CA LEU A 408 6.43 -9.61 11.05
C LEU A 408 5.62 -9.29 12.31
N MET A 409 4.61 -10.11 12.60
CA MET A 409 3.76 -9.93 13.78
C MET A 409 4.32 -10.75 14.96
N ASN A 410 5.63 -10.65 15.17
CA ASN A 410 6.38 -11.43 16.16
C ASN A 410 6.43 -10.77 17.56
N ASP A 411 5.87 -9.57 17.69
CA ASP A 411 5.74 -8.82 18.94
C ASP A 411 4.29 -8.79 19.48
N ALA A 412 3.36 -9.47 18.80
CA ALA A 412 1.95 -9.47 19.15
C ALA A 412 1.57 -10.66 20.06
N ALA A 413 1.16 -10.37 21.29
CA ALA A 413 0.69 -11.38 22.22
C ALA A 413 -0.62 -12.04 21.75
N GLY A 414 -0.67 -13.37 21.80
CA GLY A 414 -1.86 -14.15 21.41
C GLY A 414 -2.05 -14.33 19.91
N VAL A 415 -1.06 -13.95 19.10
CA VAL A 415 -1.03 -14.21 17.66
C VAL A 415 -0.06 -15.36 17.37
N PRO A 416 -0.41 -16.34 16.52
CA PRO A 416 0.49 -17.45 16.18
C PRO A 416 1.82 -17.00 15.55
N GLU A 417 2.90 -17.69 15.91
CA GLU A 417 4.20 -17.50 15.27
C GLU A 417 4.14 -17.71 13.75
N GLY A 418 5.01 -17.00 13.04
CA GLY A 418 5.02 -17.00 11.57
C GLY A 418 3.93 -16.14 10.93
N THR A 419 3.10 -15.43 11.72
CA THR A 419 2.19 -14.40 11.20
C THR A 419 2.98 -13.18 10.71
N PHE A 420 2.61 -12.70 9.53
CA PHE A 420 3.25 -11.56 8.85
C PHE A 420 2.18 -10.74 8.13
N TYR A 421 2.50 -9.49 7.80
CA TYR A 421 1.49 -8.57 7.32
C TYR A 421 2.00 -7.45 6.42
N MET A 422 1.11 -6.96 5.58
CA MET A 422 1.26 -5.72 4.83
C MET A 422 0.75 -4.58 5.69
N ALA A 423 1.47 -3.45 5.72
CA ALA A 423 1.06 -2.27 6.48
C ALA A 423 1.22 -0.98 5.67
N GLY A 424 0.16 -0.17 5.66
CA GLY A 424 0.11 1.14 5.05
C GLY A 424 -0.27 2.21 6.07
N ASN A 425 0.19 3.44 5.83
CA ASN A 425 -0.25 4.61 6.58
C ASN A 425 -1.79 4.74 6.52
N ARG A 426 -2.38 5.44 7.51
CA ARG A 426 -3.84 5.56 7.68
C ARG A 426 -4.56 4.22 7.94
N GLY A 427 -3.79 3.20 8.33
CA GLY A 427 -4.26 1.91 8.82
C GLY A 427 -4.74 0.94 7.73
N GLN A 428 -3.88 0.74 6.71
CA GLN A 428 -4.10 -0.32 5.73
C GLN A 428 -3.37 -1.58 6.18
N TYR A 429 -4.09 -2.68 6.40
CA TYR A 429 -3.50 -3.93 6.88
C TYR A 429 -4.01 -5.13 6.08
N VAL A 430 -3.08 -6.05 5.81
CA VAL A 430 -3.37 -7.40 5.32
C VAL A 430 -2.53 -8.35 6.14
N VAL A 431 -3.14 -9.01 7.12
CA VAL A 431 -2.49 -9.96 8.01
C VAL A 431 -2.68 -11.36 7.45
N ILE A 432 -1.59 -12.13 7.37
CA ILE A 432 -1.56 -13.49 6.83
C ILE A 432 -1.13 -14.42 7.96
N VAL A 433 -1.99 -15.39 8.29
CA VAL A 433 -1.81 -16.29 9.43
C VAL A 433 -1.72 -17.73 8.91
N PRO A 434 -0.52 -18.23 8.56
CA PRO A 434 -0.36 -19.53 7.90
C PRO A 434 -0.91 -20.71 8.69
N SER A 435 -0.67 -20.76 10.00
CA SER A 435 -1.12 -21.85 10.89
C SER A 435 -2.63 -21.98 10.99
N MET A 436 -3.36 -20.90 10.69
CA MET A 436 -4.81 -20.85 10.69
C MET A 436 -5.38 -20.61 9.29
N ASN A 437 -4.58 -20.77 8.22
CA ASN A 437 -4.98 -20.57 6.82
C ASN A 437 -5.95 -19.37 6.64
N ALA A 438 -5.60 -18.25 7.29
CA ALA A 438 -6.48 -17.10 7.45
C ALA A 438 -5.82 -15.82 6.97
N ILE A 439 -6.64 -14.91 6.44
CA ILE A 439 -6.25 -13.55 6.06
C ILE A 439 -7.22 -12.58 6.72
N ILE A 440 -6.68 -11.50 7.27
CA ILE A 440 -7.46 -10.41 7.85
C ILE A 440 -7.06 -9.13 7.12
N VAL A 441 -8.00 -8.55 6.40
CA VAL A 441 -7.85 -7.24 5.78
C VAL A 441 -8.58 -6.22 6.60
N ARG A 442 -7.89 -5.13 6.97
CA ARG A 442 -8.51 -3.92 7.51
C ARG A 442 -8.06 -2.74 6.68
N ARG A 443 -9.01 -1.95 6.19
CA ARG A 443 -8.79 -0.68 5.51
C ARG A 443 -9.31 0.47 6.35
N GLY A 444 -8.69 1.63 6.24
CA GLY A 444 -9.14 2.80 6.98
C GLY A 444 -8.65 4.13 6.40
N TYR A 445 -9.14 5.19 7.01
CA TYR A 445 -8.78 6.58 6.75
C TYR A 445 -8.27 7.25 8.03
N ASP A 446 -7.53 6.49 8.87
CA ASP A 446 -7.02 7.00 10.15
C ASP A 446 -6.26 8.31 9.92
N VAL A 447 -6.44 9.27 10.84
CA VAL A 447 -5.88 10.61 10.72
C VAL A 447 -4.35 10.54 10.86
N ASN A 448 -3.63 11.24 9.99
CA ASN A 448 -2.17 11.32 10.07
C ASN A 448 -1.75 11.97 11.41
N GLY A 449 -0.87 11.31 12.14
CA GLY A 449 -0.44 11.76 13.48
C GLY A 449 -1.48 11.53 14.59
N GLY A 450 -2.65 10.98 14.27
CA GLY A 450 -3.65 10.55 15.24
C GLY A 450 -3.36 9.17 15.84
N ALA A 451 -4.36 8.61 16.53
CA ALA A 451 -4.27 7.25 17.04
C ALA A 451 -4.10 6.25 15.89
N ARG A 452 -3.30 5.21 16.12
CA ARG A 452 -3.13 4.10 15.18
C ARG A 452 -4.11 2.99 15.54
N PHE A 453 -4.67 2.36 14.52
CA PHE A 453 -5.46 1.14 14.71
C PHE A 453 -4.59 0.03 15.31
N ASP A 454 -5.02 -0.54 16.43
CA ASP A 454 -4.39 -1.67 17.12
C ASP A 454 -4.68 -2.97 16.36
N ILE A 455 -3.92 -3.16 15.29
CA ILE A 455 -4.02 -4.34 14.44
C ILE A 455 -3.66 -5.63 15.18
N ASN A 456 -2.81 -5.56 16.23
CA ASN A 456 -2.39 -6.73 17.00
C ASN A 456 -3.56 -7.27 17.82
N SER A 457 -4.24 -6.41 18.59
CA SER A 457 -5.42 -6.81 19.36
C SER A 457 -6.57 -7.23 18.46
N PHE A 458 -6.82 -6.51 17.36
CA PHE A 458 -7.87 -6.89 16.41
C PHE A 458 -7.60 -8.26 15.79
N THR A 459 -6.35 -8.52 15.38
CA THR A 459 -5.94 -9.83 14.85
C THR A 459 -6.20 -10.92 15.88
N ARG A 460 -5.70 -10.77 17.12
CA ARG A 460 -5.91 -11.75 18.19
C ARG A 460 -7.39 -12.06 18.39
N ASP A 461 -8.24 -11.05 18.48
CA ASP A 461 -9.66 -11.24 18.77
C ASP A 461 -10.41 -11.91 17.61
N VAL A 462 -10.04 -11.59 16.35
CA VAL A 462 -10.55 -12.31 15.16
C VAL A 462 -10.11 -13.78 15.18
N LEU A 463 -8.85 -14.07 15.51
CA LEU A 463 -8.34 -15.44 15.56
C LEU A 463 -9.00 -16.26 16.67
N LEU A 464 -9.27 -15.65 17.83
CA LEU A 464 -10.05 -16.28 18.90
C LEU A 464 -11.49 -16.58 18.44
N GLY A 465 -12.11 -15.67 17.69
CA GLY A 465 -13.43 -15.89 17.08
C GLY A 465 -13.43 -17.06 16.10
N LEU A 466 -12.43 -17.14 15.23
CA LEU A 466 -12.26 -18.27 14.30
C LEU A 466 -12.07 -19.60 15.02
N GLN A 467 -11.23 -19.62 16.06
CA GLN A 467 -10.99 -20.84 16.84
C GLN A 467 -12.26 -21.30 17.57
N ALA A 468 -12.99 -20.37 18.20
CA ALA A 468 -14.24 -20.69 18.88
C ALA A 468 -15.31 -21.24 17.93
N ALA A 469 -15.40 -20.70 16.71
CA ALA A 469 -16.31 -21.22 15.68
C ALA A 469 -15.91 -22.64 15.23
N GLU A 470 -14.62 -22.91 15.12
CA GLU A 470 -14.09 -24.24 14.77
C GLU A 470 -14.37 -25.26 15.87
N ASP A 471 -14.14 -24.90 17.13
CA ASP A 471 -14.40 -25.75 18.30
C ASP A 471 -15.90 -26.08 18.43
N GLU A 472 -16.77 -25.09 18.22
CA GLU A 472 -18.22 -25.26 18.24
C GLU A 472 -18.70 -26.22 17.15
N ARG A 473 -18.19 -26.06 15.92
CA ARG A 473 -18.48 -26.97 14.81
C ARG A 473 -18.02 -28.40 15.11
N ALA A 474 -16.82 -28.56 15.66
CA ALA A 474 -16.30 -29.87 16.03
C ALA A 474 -17.18 -30.56 17.08
N ALA A 475 -17.66 -29.80 18.08
CA ALA A 475 -18.57 -30.31 19.09
C ALA A 475 -19.95 -30.72 18.52
N GLN A 476 -20.51 -29.94 17.59
CA GLN A 476 -21.76 -30.27 16.91
C GLN A 476 -21.62 -31.56 16.08
N LEU A 477 -20.52 -31.71 15.32
CA LEU A 477 -20.25 -32.92 14.53
C LEU A 477 -20.12 -34.17 15.42
N ALA A 478 -19.36 -34.08 16.51
CA ALA A 478 -19.20 -35.17 17.45
C ALA A 478 -20.54 -35.58 18.11
N THR A 479 -21.41 -34.60 18.37
CA THR A 479 -22.77 -34.86 18.90
C THR A 479 -23.63 -35.58 17.86
N ALA A 480 -23.62 -35.12 16.61
CA ALA A 480 -24.38 -35.74 15.52
C ALA A 480 -23.92 -37.17 15.21
N GLU A 481 -22.60 -37.44 15.27
CA GLU A 481 -22.04 -38.78 15.14
C GLU A 481 -22.52 -39.69 16.28
N ALA A 482 -22.45 -39.23 17.53
CA ALA A 482 -22.93 -40.00 18.69
C ALA A 482 -24.44 -40.30 18.60
N GLU A 483 -25.25 -39.34 18.17
CA GLU A 483 -26.69 -39.53 17.97
C GLU A 483 -26.99 -40.52 16.84
N SER A 484 -26.20 -40.49 15.75
CA SER A 484 -26.30 -41.44 14.64
C SER A 484 -25.94 -42.86 15.08
N GLU A 485 -24.85 -43.02 15.83
CA GLU A 485 -24.44 -44.33 16.38
C GLU A 485 -25.48 -44.89 17.35
N GLU A 486 -26.06 -44.04 18.22
CA GLU A 486 -27.12 -44.45 19.13
C GLU A 486 -28.40 -44.85 18.37
N ALA A 487 -28.76 -44.11 17.32
CA ALA A 487 -29.89 -44.44 16.45
C ALA A 487 -29.68 -45.78 15.72
N GLU A 488 -28.48 -46.03 15.19
CA GLU A 488 -28.13 -47.30 14.54
C GLU A 488 -28.14 -48.47 15.53
N ALA A 489 -27.67 -48.26 16.76
CA ALA A 489 -27.71 -49.26 17.83
C ALA A 489 -29.14 -49.67 18.22
N LYS A 490 -30.11 -48.73 18.12
CA LYS A 490 -31.54 -48.95 18.42
C LYS A 490 -32.31 -49.68 17.30
N LEU A 491 -31.73 -49.86 16.11
CA LEU A 491 -32.39 -50.59 15.01
C LEU A 491 -32.56 -52.10 15.33
N PRO A 492 -33.67 -52.73 14.88
CA PRO A 492 -33.85 -54.18 15.00
C PRO A 492 -32.69 -54.94 14.35
N TYR A 493 -32.28 -56.08 14.92
CA TYR A 493 -31.10 -56.86 14.46
C TYR A 493 -31.10 -57.17 12.95
N LYS A 494 -32.28 -57.44 12.36
CA LYS A 494 -32.42 -57.69 10.91
C LYS A 494 -32.15 -56.45 10.04
N GLU A 495 -32.41 -55.25 10.53
CA GLU A 495 -32.16 -54.00 9.80
C GLU A 495 -30.70 -53.55 9.92
N ARG A 496 -30.08 -53.75 11.10
CA ARG A 496 -28.64 -53.54 11.29
C ARG A 496 -27.79 -54.39 10.33
N ILE A 497 -28.16 -55.66 10.12
CA ILE A 497 -27.47 -56.52 9.15
C ILE A 497 -27.69 -56.04 7.71
N LYS A 498 -28.89 -55.57 7.37
CA LYS A 498 -29.21 -55.07 6.02
C LYS A 498 -28.44 -53.79 5.66
N GLN A 499 -28.28 -52.86 6.60
CA GLN A 499 -27.48 -51.65 6.39
C GLN A 499 -25.99 -51.94 6.28
N ARG A 500 -25.47 -52.90 7.06
CA ARG A 500 -24.03 -53.15 7.15
C ARG A 500 -23.46 -54.05 6.05
N PHE A 501 -24.30 -54.88 5.40
CA PHE A 501 -23.83 -55.87 4.42
C PHE A 501 -24.46 -55.78 3.02
N GLY A 502 -25.41 -54.86 2.79
CA GLY A 502 -26.17 -54.86 1.53
C GLY A 502 -27.00 -56.15 1.36
N GLN A 503 -27.87 -56.21 0.35
CA GLN A 503 -28.68 -57.42 0.11
C GLN A 503 -27.85 -58.64 -0.28
#